data_AF-A0A8C1ZXW0-F1
#
_entry.id   AF-A0A8C1ZXW0-F1
#
_cell.length_a   1.000
_cell.length_b   1.000
_cell.length_c   1.000
_cell.angle_alpha   90.00
_cell.angle_beta   90.00
_cell.angle_gamma   90.00
#
_symmetry.space_group_name_H-M   'P 1'
#
loop_
_entity.id
_entity.type
_entity.pdbx_description
1 polymer ?
#
loop_
_entity_poly.entity_id
_entity_poly.type
_entity_poly.pdbx_seq_one_letter_code
_entity_poly.pdbx_strand_id
1 'polypeptide(L)' 'MCWARRVTAFPDGQVEESCQSMAPNHTPLESQISSSPYKVSVNSTTFTPGQTITCEGRVLCSEWVPSE' A
#
# COMPACT_ATOMS: atom_id res chain seq x y z
N MET A 1 35.68 8.13 -18.34
CA MET A 1 34.64 9.08 -17.91
C MET A 1 33.45 8.28 -17.40
N CYS A 2 33.21 8.24 -16.09
CA CYS A 2 32.05 7.54 -15.52
C CYS A 2 30.91 8.55 -15.34
N TRP A 3 29.77 8.31 -16.01
CA TRP A 3 28.57 9.12 -15.88
C TRP A 3 27.83 8.70 -14.59
N ALA A 4 28.19 9.29 -13.46
CA ALA A 4 27.38 9.16 -12.26
C ALA A 4 26.12 10.03 -12.45
N ARG A 5 24.97 9.39 -12.67
CA ARG A 5 23.66 10.06 -12.62
C ARG A 5 23.53 10.71 -11.24
N ARG A 6 23.54 12.04 -11.19
CA ARG A 6 23.44 12.81 -9.95
C ARG A 6 22.02 12.62 -9.41
N VAL A 7 21.87 11.86 -8.32
CA VAL A 7 20.62 11.78 -7.58
C VAL A 7 20.57 13.03 -6.70
N THR A 8 19.64 13.93 -6.99
CA THR A 8 19.38 15.13 -6.18
C THR A 8 18.57 14.72 -4.96
N ALA A 9 19.24 14.41 -3.85
CA ALA A 9 18.59 14.34 -2.54
C ALA A 9 18.39 15.76 -1.99
N PHE A 10 17.32 16.00 -1.24
CA PHE A 10 17.14 17.26 -0.51
C PHE A 10 18.25 17.42 0.57
N PRO A 11 18.62 18.65 0.99
CA PRO A 11 19.68 18.89 1.98
C PRO A 11 19.49 18.20 3.34
N ASP A 12 18.28 17.74 3.64
CA ASP A 12 17.90 16.98 4.83
C ASP A 12 17.99 15.45 4.65
N GLY A 13 18.45 14.99 3.49
CA GLY A 13 18.63 13.56 3.19
C GLY A 13 17.36 12.85 2.72
N GLN A 14 16.28 13.57 2.44
CA GLN A 14 15.06 12.95 1.93
C GLN A 14 15.18 12.60 0.44
N VAL A 15 14.76 11.37 0.12
CA VAL A 15 14.49 10.93 -1.25
C VAL A 15 13.27 11.72 -1.74
N GLU A 16 13.22 12.11 -3.02
CA GLU A 16 12.04 12.77 -3.61
C GLU A 16 10.71 12.10 -3.20
N GLU A 17 9.62 12.87 -3.36
CA GLU A 17 8.17 12.62 -3.18
C GLU A 17 7.66 11.27 -3.75
N SER A 18 8.29 10.15 -3.46
CA SER A 18 7.84 8.83 -3.92
C SER A 18 6.49 8.45 -3.28
N CYS A 19 6.08 9.20 -2.25
CA CYS A 19 4.88 8.95 -1.46
C CYS A 19 4.15 10.20 -0.93
N GLN A 20 4.46 11.48 -1.25
CA GLN A 20 3.88 12.59 -0.43
C GLN A 20 2.35 12.62 -0.43
N SER A 21 1.68 12.27 -1.53
CA SER A 21 0.22 12.32 -1.52
C SER A 21 -0.39 11.15 -0.74
N MET A 22 0.24 9.96 -0.73
CA MET A 22 -0.34 8.66 -0.32
C MET A 22 -1.83 8.49 -0.71
N ALA A 23 -2.30 9.28 -1.67
CA ALA A 23 -3.70 9.48 -1.95
C ALA A 23 -4.01 8.53 -3.08
N PRO A 24 -4.82 7.49 -2.83
CA PRO A 24 -5.22 6.60 -3.89
C PRO A 24 -6.03 7.38 -4.93
N ASN A 25 -5.67 7.22 -6.21
CA ASN A 25 -6.37 7.86 -7.31
C ASN A 25 -7.69 7.13 -7.58
N HIS A 26 -8.70 7.42 -6.77
CA HIS A 26 -10.03 6.82 -6.87
C HIS A 26 -10.94 7.55 -7.87
N THR A 27 -10.49 8.48 -8.69
CA THR A 27 -11.40 9.12 -9.69
C THR A 27 -11.45 8.28 -10.96
N PRO A 28 -12.63 7.87 -11.48
CA PRO A 28 -14.02 8.19 -11.09
C PRO A 28 -14.73 7.12 -10.25
N LEU A 29 -13.99 6.27 -9.53
CA LEU A 29 -14.50 5.19 -8.70
C LEU A 29 -15.14 5.75 -7.40
N GLU A 30 -16.39 5.37 -7.17
CA GLU A 30 -17.07 5.66 -5.91
C GLU A 30 -16.50 4.81 -4.76
N SER A 31 -16.59 5.33 -3.53
CA SER A 31 -16.19 4.56 -2.35
C SER A 31 -17.09 3.35 -2.17
N GLN A 32 -16.49 2.17 -1.98
CA GLN A 32 -17.25 0.97 -1.66
C GLN A 32 -17.91 1.11 -0.27
N ILE A 33 -19.25 0.97 -0.23
CA ILE A 33 -20.06 1.02 1.00
C ILE A 33 -20.57 -0.36 1.46
N SER A 34 -20.38 -1.39 0.65
CA SER A 34 -20.69 -2.79 0.97
C SER A 34 -19.54 -3.47 1.71
N SER A 35 -19.81 -4.64 2.31
CA SER A 35 -18.75 -5.51 2.86
C SER A 35 -17.61 -5.73 1.86
N SER A 36 -16.37 -5.68 2.36
CA SER A 36 -15.17 -5.86 1.54
C SER A 36 -15.01 -7.32 1.11
N PRO A 37 -14.87 -7.62 -0.20
CA PRO A 37 -14.57 -8.96 -0.69
C PRO A 37 -13.11 -9.37 -0.42
N TYR A 38 -12.33 -8.50 0.23
CA TYR A 38 -10.94 -8.75 0.62
C TYR A 38 -10.82 -8.76 2.13
N LYS A 39 -10.00 -9.68 2.65
CA LYS A 39 -9.60 -9.73 4.06
C LYS A 39 -8.09 -9.66 4.19
N VAL A 40 -7.65 -8.71 5.02
CA VAL A 40 -6.25 -8.56 5.42
C VAL A 40 -6.09 -9.13 6.82
N SER A 41 -5.04 -9.92 7.03
CA SER A 41 -4.63 -10.38 8.36
C SER A 41 -3.16 -10.12 8.59
N VAL A 42 -2.82 -9.86 9.84
CA VAL A 42 -1.45 -9.66 10.32
C VAL A 42 -1.16 -10.69 11.39
N ASN A 43 0.09 -11.14 11.47
CA ASN A 43 0.52 -12.06 12.52
C ASN A 43 0.66 -11.37 13.90
N SER A 44 0.76 -10.03 13.94
CA SER A 44 0.79 -9.24 15.16
C SER A 44 0.19 -7.84 14.93
N THR A 45 -0.53 -7.32 15.93
CA THR A 45 -1.04 -5.94 15.95
C THR A 45 -0.16 -4.99 16.78
N THR A 46 0.88 -5.53 17.43
CA THR A 46 1.90 -4.77 18.15
C THR A 46 3.27 -5.06 17.54
N PHE A 47 4.15 -4.06 17.54
CA PHE A 47 5.46 -4.17 16.92
C PHE A 47 6.52 -3.35 17.64
N THR A 48 7.76 -3.82 17.56
CA THR A 48 8.95 -3.06 17.96
C THR A 48 9.84 -2.76 16.76
N PRO A 49 10.68 -1.71 16.81
CA PRO A 49 11.60 -1.42 15.71
C PRO A 49 12.50 -2.61 15.36
N GLY A 50 12.58 -2.93 14.07
CA GLY A 50 13.36 -4.07 13.55
C GLY A 50 12.63 -5.41 13.55
N GLN A 51 11.43 -5.50 14.14
CA GLN A 51 10.60 -6.70 14.07
C GLN A 51 10.03 -6.89 12.65
N THR A 52 10.06 -8.13 12.18
CA THR A 52 9.37 -8.52 10.94
C THR A 52 7.91 -8.88 11.23
N ILE A 53 6.98 -8.22 10.54
CA ILE A 53 5.54 -8.51 10.57
C ILE A 53 5.16 -9.10 9.23
N THR A 54 4.38 -10.19 9.25
CA THR A 54 3.86 -10.82 8.03
C THR A 54 2.41 -10.40 7.86
N CYS A 55 2.10 -9.88 6.67
CA CYS A 55 0.75 -9.50 6.27
C CYS A 55 0.27 -10.43 5.17
N GLU A 56 -0.98 -10.87 5.24
CA GLU A 56 -1.62 -11.70 4.23
C GLU A 56 -2.91 -11.03 3.75
N GLY A 57 -3.05 -10.90 2.43
CA GLY A 57 -4.28 -10.47 1.78
C GLY A 57 -4.90 -11.64 1.04
N ARG A 58 -6.21 -11.87 1.22
CA ARG A 58 -6.97 -12.88 0.47
C ARG A 58 -8.32 -12.37 0.01
N VAL A 59 -8.78 -12.91 -1.11
CA VAL A 59 -10.15 -12.73 -1.61
C VAL A 59 -11.08 -13.66 -0.84
N LEU A 60 -12.21 -13.14 -0.37
CA LEU A 60 -13.29 -13.93 0.21
C LEU A 60 -14.13 -14.50 -0.93
N CYS A 61 -13.84 -15.75 -1.32
CA CYS A 61 -14.57 -16.44 -2.38
C CYS A 61 -16.08 -16.61 -2.09
N SER A 62 -16.52 -16.40 -0.85
CA SER A 62 -17.92 -16.51 -0.44
C SER A 62 -18.81 -15.31 -0.82
N GLU A 63 -18.23 -14.20 -1.32
CA GLU A 63 -18.97 -13.01 -1.75
C GLU A 63 -18.96 -12.79 -3.28
N TRP A 64 -18.25 -13.66 -4.02
CA TRP A 64 -18.32 -13.70 -5.49
C TRP A 64 -19.50 -14.57 -5.92
N VAL A 65 -20.72 -14.05 -5.79
CA VAL A 65 -21.86 -14.52 -6.58
C VAL A 65 -21.95 -13.57 -7.77
N PRO A 66 -21.64 -14.01 -9.01
CA PRO A 66 -21.91 -13.20 -10.18
C PRO A 66 -23.42 -12.91 -10.22
N SER A 67 -23.81 -11.64 -10.18
CA SER A 67 -25.17 -11.25 -10.56
C SER A 67 -25.31 -11.47 -12.06
N GLU A 68 -26.26 -12.31 -12.47
CA GLU A 68 -26.66 -12.49 -13.87
C GLU A 68 -27.12 -11.18 -14.53
#